data_AF-A0A533I2P1-F1
#
_entry.id   AF-A0A533I2P1-F1
#
_cell.length_a   1.000
_cell.length_b   1.000
_cell.length_c   1.000
_cell.angle_alpha   90.00
_cell.angle_beta   90.00
_cell.angle_gamma   90.00
#
_symmetry.space_group_name_H-M   'P 1'
#
loop_
_entity.id
_entity.type
_entity.pdbx_description
1 polymer ?
#
loop_
_entity_poly.entity_id
_entity_poly.type
_entity_poly.pdbx_seq_one_letter_code
_entity_poly.pdbx_strand_id
1 'polypeptide(L)'
;MIDDIKVLLGLTNDSQDSLLSIYEKQAKQKILNRLGTVKFPSQFEYIAVEYVVYKFRKRGTEDASVVKEDVLSKSILTDDDFFKQYESEFRKYLENENKRNKRTVLRFLKC
;
A
#
# COMPACT_ATOMS: atom_id res chain seq x y z
N MET A 1 9.76 9.03 -0.98
CA MET A 1 9.14 7.70 -0.83
C MET A 1 10.16 6.59 -0.58
N ILE A 2 11.06 6.25 -1.52
CA ILE A 2 12.10 5.21 -1.26
C ILE A 2 13.02 5.62 -0.11
N ASP A 3 13.40 6.90 -0.04
CA ASP A 3 14.22 7.44 1.05
C ASP A 3 13.55 7.27 2.43
N ASP A 4 12.26 7.63 2.54
CA ASP A 4 11.46 7.43 3.75
C ASP A 4 11.40 5.95 4.16
N ILE A 5 11.27 5.04 3.18
CA ILE A 5 11.28 3.60 3.41
C ILE A 5 12.65 3.13 3.94
N LYS A 6 13.77 3.65 3.40
CA LYS A 6 15.11 3.32 3.89
C LYS A 6 15.29 3.75 5.34
N VAL A 7 14.86 4.96 5.68
CA VAL A 7 14.89 5.50 7.05
C VAL A 7 14.06 4.62 7.99
N LEU A 8 12.83 4.26 7.60
CA LEU A 8 11.94 3.39 8.39
C LEU A 8 12.46 1.96 8.57
N LEU A 9 13.29 1.49 7.64
CA LEU A 9 13.94 0.19 7.69
C LEU A 9 15.31 0.22 8.38
N GLY A 10 15.85 1.41 8.68
CA GLY A 10 17.21 1.56 9.22
C GLY A 10 18.29 1.10 8.24
N LEU A 11 18.00 1.09 6.94
CA LEU A 11 18.92 0.65 5.90
C LEU A 11 19.83 1.82 5.50
N THR A 12 21.14 1.61 5.59
CA THR A 12 22.19 2.56 5.18
C THR A 12 22.81 2.22 3.82
N ASN A 13 22.40 1.10 3.19
CA ASN A 13 22.99 0.60 1.95
C ASN A 13 21.98 0.64 0.79
N ASP A 14 22.42 1.11 -0.39
CA ASP A 14 21.63 1.17 -1.63
C ASP A 14 21.45 -0.18 -2.35
N SER A 15 22.03 -1.26 -1.83
CA SER A 15 21.98 -2.59 -2.45
C SER A 15 20.57 -3.15 -2.61
N GLN A 16 19.57 -2.57 -1.94
CA GLN A 16 18.18 -3.02 -1.97
C GLN A 16 17.23 -2.03 -2.63
N ASP A 17 17.72 -0.94 -3.23
CA ASP A 17 16.89 0.06 -3.93
C ASP A 17 16.06 -0.55 -5.05
N SER A 18 16.68 -1.40 -5.86
CA SER A 18 15.99 -2.11 -6.95
C SER A 18 14.82 -2.94 -6.42
N LEU A 19 14.98 -3.56 -5.25
CA LEU A 19 13.94 -4.35 -4.61
C LEU A 19 12.82 -3.47 -4.05
N LEU A 20 13.19 -2.40 -3.35
CA LEU A 20 12.25 -1.42 -2.80
C LEU A 20 11.41 -0.77 -3.90
N SER A 21 12.03 -0.44 -5.03
CA SER A 21 11.33 0.10 -6.21
C SER A 21 10.30 -0.88 -6.77
N ILE A 22 10.59 -2.18 -6.80
CA ILE A 22 9.63 -3.21 -7.23
C ILE A 22 8.47 -3.30 -6.24
N TYR A 23 8.74 -3.30 -4.94
CA TYR A 23 7.69 -3.34 -3.92
C TYR A 23 6.81 -2.08 -3.95
N GLU A 24 7.41 -0.91 -4.17
CA GLU A 24 6.68 0.34 -4.34
C GLU A 24 5.71 0.26 -5.53
N LYS A 25 6.18 -0.20 -6.69
CA LYS A 25 5.33 -0.39 -7.88
C LYS A 25 4.17 -1.35 -7.59
N GLN A 26 4.45 -2.47 -6.92
CA GLN A 26 3.41 -3.44 -6.54
C GLN A 26 2.39 -2.84 -5.56
N ALA A 27 2.85 -2.07 -4.57
CA ALA A 27 1.99 -1.41 -3.60
C ALA A 27 1.04 -0.43 -4.28
N LYS A 28 1.59 0.44 -5.13
CA LYS A 28 0.83 1.42 -5.92
C LYS A 28 -0.19 0.72 -6.82
N GLN A 29 0.21 -0.33 -7.53
CA GLN A 29 -0.71 -1.09 -8.39
C GLN A 29 -1.85 -1.73 -7.60
N LYS A 30 -1.59 -2.31 -6.43
CA LYS A 30 -2.63 -2.90 -5.57
C LYS A 30 -3.63 -1.85 -5.09
N ILE A 31 -3.15 -0.69 -4.67
CA ILE A 31 -4.01 0.42 -4.25
C ILE A 31 -4.83 0.95 -5.44
N LEU A 32 -4.21 1.13 -6.62
CA LEU A 32 -4.91 1.55 -7.84
C LEU A 32 -6.01 0.56 -8.24
N ASN A 33 -5.72 -0.75 -8.20
CA ASN A 33 -6.69 -1.79 -8.49
C ASN A 33 -7.87 -1.76 -7.52
N ARG A 34 -7.64 -1.49 -6.24
CA ARG A 34 -8.70 -1.34 -5.23
C ARG A 34 -9.54 -0.09 -5.42
N LEU A 35 -8.90 1.01 -5.85
CA LEU A 35 -9.57 2.28 -6.10
C LEU A 35 -10.28 2.32 -7.46
N GLY A 36 -9.92 1.45 -8.41
CA GLY A 36 -10.41 1.53 -9.79
C GLY A 36 -10.03 2.84 -10.49
N THR A 37 -8.92 3.46 -10.09
CA THR A 37 -8.45 4.73 -10.65
C THR A 37 -7.16 4.55 -11.45
N VAL A 38 -6.92 5.44 -12.41
CA VAL A 38 -5.70 5.42 -13.25
C VAL A 38 -4.55 6.20 -12.61
N LYS A 39 -4.87 7.20 -11.78
CA LYS A 39 -3.90 8.09 -11.14
C LYS A 39 -3.82 7.80 -9.65
N PHE A 40 -2.61 7.59 -9.15
CA PHE A 40 -2.37 7.31 -7.73
C PHE A 40 -2.64 8.56 -6.87
N PRO A 41 -3.53 8.50 -5.87
CA PRO A 41 -3.76 9.63 -4.96
C PRO A 41 -2.64 9.75 -3.95
N SER A 42 -2.05 10.94 -3.79
CA SER A 42 -0.95 11.19 -2.84
C SER A 42 -1.34 10.92 -1.38
N GLN A 43 -2.62 11.05 -1.05
CA GLN A 43 -3.15 10.69 0.28
C GLN A 43 -2.95 9.22 0.66
N PHE A 44 -2.71 8.31 -0.28
CA PHE A 44 -2.46 6.90 0.00
C PHE A 44 -0.97 6.54 -0.06
N GLU A 45 -0.09 7.53 -0.22
CA GLU A 45 1.36 7.30 -0.28
C GLU A 45 1.88 6.68 1.01
N TYR A 46 1.36 7.10 2.18
CA TYR A 46 1.73 6.51 3.46
C TYR A 46 1.37 5.00 3.54
N ILE A 47 0.21 4.59 3.02
CA ILE A 47 -0.20 3.18 2.99
C ILE A 47 0.77 2.36 2.14
N ALA A 48 1.19 2.92 1.00
CA ALA A 48 2.15 2.26 0.13
C ALA A 48 3.53 2.13 0.80
N VAL A 49 3.98 3.15 1.55
CA VAL A 49 5.20 3.08 2.37
C VAL A 49 5.09 1.99 3.43
N GLU A 50 4.01 1.97 4.22
CA GLU A 50 3.80 0.97 5.27
C GLU A 50 3.74 -0.45 4.70
N TYR A 51 3.08 -0.63 3.56
CA TYR A 51 3.02 -1.92 2.88
C TYR A 51 4.41 -2.40 2.44
N VAL A 52 5.25 -1.52 1.88
CA VAL A 52 6.61 -1.87 1.46
C VAL A 52 7.45 -2.28 2.68
N VAL A 53 7.36 -1.53 3.78
CA VAL A 53 8.04 -1.84 5.05
C VAL A 53 7.57 -3.19 5.60
N TYR A 54 6.25 -3.43 5.62
CA TYR A 54 5.65 -4.69 6.05
C TYR A 54 6.17 -5.87 5.23
N LYS A 55 6.14 -5.74 3.89
CA LYS A 55 6.59 -6.78 2.96
C LYS A 55 8.07 -7.08 3.08
N PHE A 56 8.88 -6.04 3.26
CA PHE A 56 10.31 -6.17 3.45
C PHE A 56 10.64 -6.91 4.76
N ARG A 57 10.00 -6.52 5.88
CA ARG A 57 10.15 -7.18 7.18
C ARG A 57 9.65 -8.63 7.17
N LYS A 58 8.54 -8.89 6.47
CA LYS A 58 8.01 -10.24 6.26
C LYS A 58 9.04 -11.13 5.55
N ARG A 59 9.62 -10.66 4.44
CA ARG A 59 10.67 -11.37 3.72
C ARG A 59 11.89 -11.68 4.59
N GLY A 60 12.34 -10.70 5.39
CA GLY A 60 13.47 -10.91 6.31
C GLY A 60 13.16 -11.93 7.43
N THR A 61 11.89 -12.05 7.83
CA THR A 61 11.45 -13.04 8.82
C THR A 61 11.30 -14.42 8.19
N GLU A 62 10.83 -14.51 6.94
CA GLU A 62 10.71 -15.77 6.20
C GLU A 62 12.08 -16.44 6.04
N ASP A 63 13.14 -15.68 5.74
CA ASP A 63 14.52 -16.17 5.63
C ASP A 63 15.05 -16.76 6.96
N ALA A 64 14.68 -16.14 8.09
CA ALA A 64 15.02 -16.63 9.43
C ALA A 64 14.16 -17.81 9.91
N SER A 65 12.95 -17.96 9.36
CA SER A 65 11.96 -18.97 9.75
C SER A 65 12.11 -20.32 9.04
N VAL A 66 12.94 -20.42 7.98
CA VAL A 66 13.24 -21.71 7.32
C VAL A 66 13.85 -22.75 8.29
N VAL A 67 14.38 -22.31 9.44
CA VAL A 67 14.96 -23.20 10.47
C VAL A 67 13.92 -23.66 11.53
N LYS A 68 12.69 -23.14 11.54
CA LYS A 68 11.68 -23.47 12.56
C LYS A 68 10.29 -23.63 11.96
N GLU A 69 10.19 -24.50 10.96
CA GLU A 69 8.92 -25.01 10.46
C GLU A 69 8.40 -26.08 11.42
N ASP A 70 8.03 -25.70 12.65
CA ASP A 70 7.17 -26.50 13.53
C ASP A 70 6.60 -25.63 14.67
N VAL A 71 5.31 -25.78 14.96
CA VAL A 71 4.62 -25.44 16.24
C VAL A 71 4.06 -24.04 16.50
N LEU A 72 4.09 -23.02 15.63
CA LEU A 72 3.24 -21.84 15.88
C LEU A 72 2.62 -21.31 14.60
N SER A 73 1.32 -21.56 14.44
CA SER A 73 0.40 -20.85 13.54
C SER A 73 0.42 -19.35 13.84
N LYS A 74 1.54 -18.69 13.56
CA LYS A 74 1.67 -17.25 13.61
C LYS A 74 0.91 -16.80 12.39
N SER A 75 -0.25 -16.18 12.59
CA SER A 75 -1.11 -15.63 11.55
C SER A 75 -0.34 -14.57 10.77
N ILE A 76 0.50 -15.01 9.83
CA ILE A 76 1.18 -14.13 8.88
C ILE A 76 0.05 -13.54 8.06
N LEU A 77 -0.22 -12.26 8.27
CA LEU A 77 -1.26 -11.57 7.49
C LEU A 77 -0.97 -11.76 6.00
N THR A 78 -2.01 -12.15 5.26
CA THR A 78 -1.96 -12.15 3.80
C THR A 78 -1.89 -10.70 3.35
N ASP A 79 -1.28 -10.47 2.19
CA ASP A 79 -1.28 -9.18 1.52
C ASP A 79 -2.64 -8.47 1.54
N ASP A 80 -3.70 -9.24 1.31
CA ASP A 80 -5.07 -8.74 1.29
C ASP A 80 -5.54 -8.22 2.65
N ASP A 81 -5.13 -8.87 3.74
CA ASP A 81 -5.50 -8.52 5.10
C ASP A 81 -4.90 -7.18 5.53
N PHE A 82 -3.67 -6.90 5.10
CA PHE A 82 -3.04 -5.60 5.30
C PHE A 82 -3.89 -4.46 4.71
N PHE A 83 -4.37 -4.63 3.47
CA PHE A 83 -5.17 -3.60 2.81
C PHE A 83 -6.61 -3.50 3.34
N LYS A 84 -7.16 -4.57 3.92
CA LYS A 84 -8.50 -4.55 4.54
C LYS A 84 -8.59 -3.56 5.69
N GLN A 85 -7.51 -3.33 6.42
CA GLN A 85 -7.48 -2.35 7.52
C GLN A 85 -7.75 -0.92 7.03
N TYR A 86 -7.40 -0.62 5.78
CA TYR A 86 -7.59 0.69 5.16
C TYR A 86 -8.84 0.75 4.26
N GLU A 87 -9.67 -0.28 4.23
CA GLU A 87 -10.85 -0.34 3.37
C GLU A 87 -11.82 0.82 3.63
N SER A 88 -11.95 1.24 4.90
CA SER A 88 -12.75 2.41 5.28
C SER A 88 -12.25 3.72 4.65
N GLU A 89 -10.94 3.91 4.56
CA GLU A 89 -10.32 5.10 3.96
C GLU A 89 -10.50 5.09 2.43
N PHE A 90 -10.29 3.93 1.80
CA PHE A 90 -10.54 3.76 0.37
C PHE A 90 -12.01 4.05 0.01
N ARG A 91 -12.95 3.55 0.83
CA ARG A 91 -14.39 3.78 0.63
C ARG A 91 -14.74 5.27 0.76
N LYS A 92 -14.23 5.96 1.78
CA LYS A 92 -14.46 7.41 1.95
C LYS A 92 -13.95 8.21 0.76
N TYR A 93 -12.78 7.84 0.22
CA TYR A 93 -12.24 8.50 -0.96
C TYR A 93 -13.14 8.31 -2.19
N LEU A 94 -13.57 7.07 -2.45
CA LEU A 94 -14.49 6.76 -3.56
C LEU A 94 -15.83 7.51 -3.42
N GLU A 95 -16.36 7.63 -2.19
CA GLU A 95 -17.59 8.38 -1.95
C GLU A 95 -17.40 9.88 -2.22
N ASN A 96 -16.27 10.46 -1.82
CA ASN A 96 -15.95 11.86 -2.06
C ASN A 96 -15.77 12.18 -3.54
N GLU A 97 -15.08 11.32 -4.29
CA GLU A 97 -14.93 11.48 -5.74
C GLU A 97 -16.29 11.39 -6.47
N ASN A 98 -17.16 10.45 -6.06
CA ASN A 98 -18.52 10.37 -6.59
C ASN A 98 -19.35 11.63 -6.28
N LYS A 99 -19.26 12.17 -5.06
CA LYS A 99 -19.94 13.42 -4.67
C LYS A 99 -19.44 14.62 -5.48
N ARG A 100 -18.13 14.70 -5.73
CA ARG A 100 -17.52 15.75 -6.58
C ARG A 100 -18.05 15.68 -8.01
N ASN A 101 -18.03 14.49 -8.63
CA ASN A 101 -18.56 14.30 -9.98
C ASN A 101 -20.04 14.70 -10.11
N LYS A 102 -20.89 14.31 -9.14
CA LYS A 102 -22.31 14.69 -9.14
C LYS A 102 -22.52 16.21 -9.06
N ARG A 103 -21.73 16.93 -8.25
CA ARG A 103 -21.80 18.39 -8.14
C ARG A 103 -21.39 19.10 -9.44
N THR A 104 -20.40 18.56 -10.13
CA THR A 104 -19.92 19.08 -11.41
C THR A 104 -21.01 18.99 -12.48
N VAL A 105 -21.67 17.84 -12.62
CA VAL A 105 -22.77 17.64 -13.58
C VAL A 105 -23.94 18.60 -13.31
N LEU A 106 -24.31 18.81 -12.04
CA LEU A 106 -25.38 19.73 -11.67
C LEU A 106 -25.06 21.20 -11.96
N ARG A 107 -23.78 21.61 -11.95
CA ARG A 107 -23.38 22.96 -12.37
C ARG A 107 -23.58 23.18 -13.87
N PHE A 108 -23.30 22.16 -14.69
CA PHE A 108 -23.47 22.25 -16.13
C PHE A 108 -24.93 22.25 -16.58
N LEU A 109 -25.83 21.56 -15.87
CA LEU A 109 -27.26 21.55 -16.18
C LEU A 109 -28.01 22.83 -15.80
N LYS A 110 -27.39 23.75 -15.05
CA LYS A 110 -28.04 24.96 -14.53
C LYS A 110 -27.69 26.23 -15.34
N CYS A 111 -27.04 26.05 -16.50
CA CYS A 111 -26.71 27.09 -17.46
C CYS A 111 -27.67 27.03 -18.65
#